data_AF-A0A969FN55-F1
#
_entry.id   AF-A0A969FN55-F1
#
_cell.length_a   1.000
_cell.length_b   1.000
_cell.length_c   1.000
_cell.angle_alpha   90.00
_cell.angle_beta   90.00
_cell.angle_gamma   90.00
#
_symmetry.space_group_name_H-M   'P 1'
#
loop_
_entity.id
_entity.type
_entity.pdbx_description
1 polymer ?
#
loop_
_entity_poly.entity_id
_entity_poly.type
_entity_poly.pdbx_seq_one_letter_code
_entity_poly.pdbx_strand_id
1 'polypeptide(L)'
;MRAVVDPEPPTPGLSLRAALLVVAAALVPYLLLPPKPLILDAARSIFDNPVVLEGSLAKIFTYDYWGVPGDATYGTRSYRPLVTLTFALQARTMGTAPQVFHLADMAIHALGSILVALIAGFNTSPPAPHEDAVLEEVHRRAHEGREEDVPGLEAPHEDARGDRYEGRRDQAVDPHLREDPDELRRIEGEDEGHHAHHHDDRPARGERDPVAVGLRATGEQPIPEGPEEEVVG
;
A
#
# COMPACT_ATOMS: atom_id res chain seq x y z
N MET A 1 -48.14 13.19 36.74
CA MET A 1 -46.74 13.42 36.31
C MET A 1 -46.32 12.26 35.45
N ARG A 2 -46.15 12.45 34.13
CA ARG A 2 -45.51 11.44 33.26
C ARG A 2 -44.01 11.61 33.44
N ALA A 3 -43.32 10.54 33.81
CA ALA A 3 -41.87 10.53 33.81
C ALA A 3 -41.39 10.80 32.39
N VAL A 4 -40.67 11.90 32.19
CA VAL A 4 -39.87 12.12 30.99
C VAL A 4 -38.76 11.08 31.07
N VAL A 5 -38.87 10.05 30.24
CA VAL A 5 -37.79 9.08 30.06
C VAL A 5 -36.75 9.81 29.22
N ASP A 6 -35.63 10.18 29.83
CA ASP A 6 -34.52 10.74 29.08
C ASP A 6 -34.04 9.69 28.06
N PRO A 7 -33.82 10.07 26.78
CA PRO A 7 -33.34 9.14 25.78
C PRO A 7 -31.98 8.59 26.21
N GLU A 8 -31.80 7.27 26.12
CA GLU A 8 -30.50 6.63 26.34
C GLU A 8 -29.45 7.30 25.43
N PRO A 9 -28.25 7.60 25.94
CA PRO A 9 -27.21 8.16 25.11
C PRO A 9 -26.90 7.19 23.96
N PRO A 10 -26.70 7.69 22.72
CA PRO A 10 -26.36 6.83 21.60
C PRO A 10 -25.10 6.04 21.96
N THR A 11 -25.18 4.72 21.93
CA THR A 11 -24.01 3.87 22.19
C THR A 11 -23.01 4.08 21.07
N PRO A 12 -21.80 4.60 21.35
CA PRO A 12 -20.77 4.74 20.34
C PRO A 12 -20.33 3.34 19.91
N GLY A 13 -20.64 2.98 18.66
CA GLY A 13 -20.34 1.66 18.12
C GLY A 13 -20.25 1.69 16.61
N LEU A 14 -19.25 1.00 16.06
CA LEU A 14 -19.16 0.77 14.63
C LEU A 14 -20.18 -0.30 14.24
N SER A 15 -21.15 0.05 13.40
CA SER A 15 -22.07 -0.95 12.87
C SER A 15 -21.31 -1.99 12.03
N LEU A 16 -21.78 -3.25 12.03
CA LEU A 16 -21.19 -4.31 11.21
C LEU A 16 -21.11 -3.90 9.72
N ARG A 17 -22.14 -3.21 9.22
CA ARG A 17 -22.16 -2.68 7.84
C ARG A 17 -21.00 -1.73 7.58
N ALA A 18 -20.77 -0.78 8.49
CA ALA A 18 -19.66 0.17 8.36
C ALA A 18 -18.30 -0.54 8.45
N ALA A 19 -18.14 -1.51 9.35
CA ALA A 19 -16.92 -2.33 9.43
C ALA A 19 -16.65 -3.08 8.11
N LEU A 20 -17.69 -3.70 7.53
CA LEU A 20 -17.57 -4.41 6.25
C LEU A 20 -17.22 -3.46 5.10
N LEU A 21 -17.79 -2.25 5.06
CA LEU A 21 -17.46 -1.25 4.04
C LEU A 21 -16.00 -0.79 4.15
N VAL A 22 -15.48 -0.60 5.37
CA VAL A 22 -14.07 -0.27 5.60
C VAL A 22 -13.15 -1.39 5.12
N VAL A 23 -13.46 -2.64 5.46
CA VAL A 23 -12.70 -3.81 5.00
C VAL A 23 -12.75 -3.92 3.48
N ALA A 24 -13.92 -3.74 2.87
CA ALA A 24 -14.07 -3.77 1.41
C ALA A 24 -13.26 -2.66 0.73
N ALA A 25 -13.28 -1.43 1.27
CA ALA A 25 -12.51 -0.32 0.74
C ALA A 25 -10.99 -0.56 0.78
N ALA A 26 -10.50 -1.31 1.79
CA ALA A 26 -9.10 -1.70 1.88
C ALA A 26 -8.73 -2.87 0.93
N LEU A 27 -9.56 -3.92 0.86
CA LEU A 27 -9.23 -5.15 0.15
C LEU A 27 -9.57 -5.14 -1.34
N VAL A 28 -10.70 -4.54 -1.74
CA VAL A 28 -11.17 -4.60 -3.13
C VAL A 28 -10.17 -3.99 -4.12
N PRO A 29 -9.58 -2.80 -3.88
CA PRO A 29 -8.58 -2.25 -4.78
C PRO A 29 -7.36 -3.17 -4.95
N TYR A 30 -6.95 -3.85 -3.88
CA TYR A 30 -5.84 -4.80 -3.93
C TYR A 30 -6.18 -6.04 -4.78
N LEU A 31 -7.36 -6.63 -4.58
CA LEU A 31 -7.80 -7.83 -5.29
C LEU A 31 -8.05 -7.61 -6.80
N LEU A 32 -8.36 -6.39 -7.21
CA LEU A 32 -8.58 -6.03 -8.61
C LEU A 32 -7.31 -5.72 -9.40
N LEU A 33 -6.18 -5.55 -8.70
CA LEU A 33 -4.90 -5.24 -9.35
C LEU A 33 -4.13 -6.53 -9.66
N PRO A 34 -3.33 -6.53 -10.75
CA PRO A 34 -2.45 -7.66 -11.03
C PRO A 34 -1.43 -7.87 -9.89
N PRO A 35 -0.93 -9.10 -9.70
CA PRO A 35 0.09 -9.39 -8.70
C PRO A 35 1.29 -8.44 -8.84
N LYS A 36 1.72 -7.85 -7.72
CA LYS A 36 2.85 -6.93 -7.68
C LYS A 36 4.04 -7.58 -6.99
N PRO A 37 5.28 -7.36 -7.48
CA PRO A 37 6.46 -7.74 -6.74
C PRO A 37 6.54 -6.95 -5.42
N LEU A 38 7.39 -7.42 -4.51
CA LEU A 38 7.74 -6.65 -3.32
C LEU A 38 8.56 -5.41 -3.72
N ILE A 39 8.37 -4.33 -2.99
CA ILE A 39 9.23 -3.14 -3.09
C ILE A 39 10.64 -3.53 -2.65
N LEU A 40 11.67 -2.91 -3.22
CA LEU A 40 13.08 -3.26 -3.04
C LEU A 40 13.47 -3.48 -1.57
N ASP A 41 13.08 -2.57 -0.67
CA ASP A 41 13.40 -2.69 0.76
C ASP A 41 12.72 -3.87 1.43
N ALA A 42 11.47 -4.17 1.08
CA ALA A 42 10.76 -5.34 1.59
C ALA A 42 11.43 -6.62 1.06
N ALA A 43 11.73 -6.67 -0.24
CA ALA A 43 12.44 -7.78 -0.85
C ALA A 43 13.79 -8.04 -0.15
N ARG A 44 14.62 -7.01 0.03
CA ARG A 44 15.92 -7.11 0.71
C ARG A 44 15.78 -7.56 2.17
N SER A 45 14.88 -6.93 2.93
CA SER A 45 14.70 -7.24 4.35
C SER A 45 14.11 -8.64 4.61
N ILE A 46 13.50 -9.27 3.61
CA ILE A 46 12.97 -10.63 3.69
C ILE A 46 13.95 -11.64 3.11
N PHE A 47 14.35 -11.46 1.85
CA PHE A 47 15.08 -12.47 1.08
C PHE A 47 16.59 -12.47 1.34
N ASP A 48 17.17 -11.30 1.63
CA ASP A 48 18.61 -11.19 1.93
C ASP A 48 18.88 -11.27 3.45
N ASN A 49 17.82 -11.44 4.25
CA ASN A 49 17.92 -11.51 5.70
C ASN A 49 17.84 -12.97 6.19
N PRO A 50 18.98 -13.60 6.54
CA PRO A 50 19.00 -14.99 7.00
C PRO A 50 18.23 -15.19 8.31
N VAL A 51 18.07 -14.12 9.12
CA VAL A 51 17.28 -14.18 10.35
C VAL A 51 15.78 -14.32 10.05
N VAL A 52 15.30 -13.79 8.92
CA VAL A 52 13.89 -13.90 8.51
C VAL A 52 13.58 -15.30 7.99
N LEU A 53 14.38 -15.81 7.05
CA LEU A 53 14.07 -17.08 6.38
C LEU A 53 14.37 -18.31 7.26
N GLU A 54 15.53 -18.35 7.92
CA GLU A 54 16.06 -19.61 8.48
C GLU A 54 16.59 -19.49 9.92
N GLY A 55 16.91 -18.28 10.39
CA GLY A 55 17.53 -18.06 11.70
C GLY A 55 16.60 -18.30 12.89
N SER A 56 17.19 -18.43 14.08
CA SER A 56 16.41 -18.44 15.33
C SER A 56 15.65 -17.12 15.49
N LEU A 57 14.37 -17.19 15.87
CA LEU A 57 13.54 -15.99 16.12
C LEU A 57 14.14 -15.11 17.23
N ALA A 58 14.91 -15.67 18.17
CA ALA A 58 15.59 -14.89 19.20
C ALA A 58 16.59 -13.88 18.60
N LYS A 59 17.22 -14.20 17.47
CA LYS A 59 18.16 -13.29 16.78
C LYS A 59 17.48 -12.02 16.28
N ILE A 60 16.16 -12.02 16.08
CA ILE A 60 15.40 -10.83 15.65
C ILE A 60 15.56 -9.68 16.67
N PHE A 61 15.82 -9.99 17.94
CA PHE A 61 15.99 -9.01 19.00
C PHE A 61 17.45 -8.54 19.18
N THR A 62 18.40 -9.15 18.47
CA THR A 62 19.83 -8.80 18.56
C THR A 62 20.44 -8.39 17.22
N TYR A 63 19.65 -8.43 16.14
CA TYR A 63 20.03 -8.04 14.79
C TYR A 63 19.23 -6.82 14.35
N ASP A 64 19.78 -6.05 13.42
CA ASP A 64 19.08 -4.97 12.76
C ASP A 64 18.08 -5.49 11.71
N TYR A 65 17.26 -4.59 11.19
CA TYR A 65 16.21 -4.87 10.23
C TYR A 65 16.68 -5.57 8.95
N TRP A 66 17.94 -5.38 8.57
CA TRP A 66 18.53 -5.95 7.34
C TRP A 66 19.25 -7.27 7.60
N GLY A 67 19.23 -7.79 8.83
CA GLY A 67 19.87 -9.05 9.18
C GLY A 67 21.35 -8.92 9.54
N VAL A 68 21.80 -7.72 9.90
CA VAL A 68 23.16 -7.47 10.40
C VAL A 68 23.18 -7.53 11.93
N PRO A 69 24.18 -8.15 12.58
CA PRO A 69 24.29 -8.10 14.05
C PRO A 69 24.26 -6.66 14.58
N GLY A 70 23.54 -6.43 15.68
CA GLY A 70 23.31 -5.07 16.20
C GLY A 70 24.57 -4.34 16.68
N ASP A 71 25.65 -5.08 16.97
CA ASP A 71 26.96 -4.58 17.37
C ASP A 71 27.94 -4.39 16.19
N ALA A 72 27.56 -4.79 14.97
CA ALA A 72 28.40 -4.65 13.80
C ALA A 72 28.63 -3.18 13.42
N THR A 73 29.87 -2.86 13.05
CA THR A 73 30.27 -1.50 12.65
C THR A 73 29.72 -1.09 11.28
N TYR A 74 29.40 -2.06 10.42
CA TYR A 74 28.86 -1.86 9.07
C TYR A 74 27.32 -1.95 8.99
N GLY A 75 26.65 -2.17 10.13
CA GLY A 75 25.19 -2.23 10.21
C GLY A 75 24.54 -0.85 10.23
N THR A 76 23.25 -0.79 9.85
CA THR A 76 22.47 0.46 9.88
C THR A 76 21.96 0.78 11.28
N ARG A 77 21.94 -0.22 12.18
CA ARG A 77 21.31 -0.18 13.50
C ARG A 77 19.81 0.12 13.47
N SER A 78 19.15 -0.12 12.35
CA SER A 78 17.69 0.01 12.25
C SER A 78 17.01 -1.09 13.07
N TYR A 79 16.59 -0.77 14.30
CA TYR A 79 15.97 -1.75 15.21
C TYR A 79 14.45 -1.82 14.99
N ARG A 80 13.98 -2.90 14.35
CA ARG A 80 12.56 -3.11 13.99
C ARG A 80 12.08 -4.55 14.26
N PRO A 81 12.25 -5.07 15.48
CA PRO A 81 12.05 -6.48 15.78
C PRO A 81 10.64 -6.98 15.48
N LEU A 82 9.61 -6.16 15.68
CA LEU A 82 8.22 -6.56 15.40
C LEU A 82 7.95 -6.74 13.89
N VAL A 83 8.52 -5.87 13.06
CA VAL A 83 8.38 -5.99 11.60
C VAL A 83 9.12 -7.23 11.10
N THR A 84 10.37 -7.39 11.51
CA THR A 84 11.19 -8.56 11.16
C THR A 84 10.57 -9.87 11.66
N LEU A 85 10.00 -9.89 12.87
CA LEU A 85 9.26 -11.04 13.40
C LEU A 85 8.03 -11.36 12.56
N THR A 86 7.28 -10.35 12.15
CA THR A 86 6.09 -10.53 11.31
C THR A 86 6.47 -11.09 9.94
N PHE A 87 7.57 -10.63 9.33
CA PHE A 87 8.11 -11.23 8.11
C PHE A 87 8.57 -12.67 8.30
N ALA A 88 9.28 -12.97 9.39
CA ALA A 88 9.74 -14.33 9.68
C ALA A 88 8.56 -15.30 9.84
N LEU A 89 7.51 -14.89 10.57
CA LEU A 89 6.32 -15.71 10.75
C LEU A 89 5.60 -15.93 9.41
N GLN A 90 5.39 -14.88 8.62
CA GLN A 90 4.73 -14.98 7.32
C GLN A 90 5.52 -15.89 6.35
N ALA A 91 6.81 -15.62 6.15
CA ALA A 91 7.66 -16.36 5.23
C ALA A 91 7.71 -17.87 5.57
N ARG A 92 7.78 -18.20 6.86
CA ARG A 92 7.95 -19.59 7.33
C ARG A 92 6.64 -20.36 7.45
N THR A 93 5.51 -19.68 7.66
CA THR A 93 4.21 -20.37 7.86
C THR A 93 3.33 -20.35 6.63
N MET A 94 3.40 -19.28 5.83
CA MET A 94 2.55 -19.06 4.66
C MET A 94 3.33 -19.11 3.34
N GLY A 95 4.66 -19.18 3.41
CA GLY A 95 5.55 -19.18 2.25
C GLY A 95 6.03 -17.78 1.86
N THR A 96 6.86 -17.72 0.81
CA THR A 96 7.60 -16.51 0.43
C THR A 96 7.04 -15.80 -0.80
N ALA A 97 5.84 -16.17 -1.25
CA ALA A 97 5.18 -15.52 -2.37
C ALA A 97 4.85 -14.05 -2.00
N PRO A 98 5.11 -13.05 -2.86
CA PRO A 98 4.82 -11.63 -2.57
C PRO A 98 3.39 -11.36 -2.08
N GLN A 99 2.42 -12.14 -2.58
CA GLN A 99 1.00 -12.04 -2.24
C GLN A 99 0.72 -12.27 -0.76
N VAL A 100 1.53 -13.10 -0.08
CA VAL A 100 1.40 -13.36 1.36
C VAL A 100 1.61 -12.05 2.13
N PHE A 101 2.70 -11.35 1.84
CA PHE A 101 3.07 -10.11 2.51
C PHE A 101 2.09 -8.98 2.23
N HIS A 102 1.70 -8.82 0.97
CA HIS A 102 0.72 -7.80 0.59
C HIS A 102 -0.64 -8.03 1.24
N LEU A 103 -1.11 -9.28 1.34
CA LEU A 103 -2.39 -9.58 2.00
C LEU A 103 -2.33 -9.25 3.50
N ALA A 104 -1.21 -9.54 4.15
CA ALA A 104 -0.99 -9.17 5.55
C ALA A 104 -1.00 -7.64 5.74
N ASP A 105 -0.31 -6.90 4.87
CA ASP A 105 -0.29 -5.43 4.90
C ASP A 105 -1.70 -4.85 4.73
N MET A 106 -2.49 -5.38 3.80
CA MET A 106 -3.88 -4.95 3.60
C MET A 106 -4.77 -5.30 4.80
N ALA A 107 -4.57 -6.46 5.44
CA ALA A 107 -5.30 -6.83 6.65
C ALA A 107 -4.99 -5.89 7.83
N ILE A 108 -3.71 -5.54 8.02
CA ILE A 108 -3.29 -4.55 9.03
C ILE A 108 -3.88 -3.18 8.71
N HIS A 109 -3.89 -2.77 7.44
CA HIS A 109 -4.49 -1.50 7.01
C HIS A 109 -6.00 -1.45 7.27
N ALA A 110 -6.72 -2.55 6.99
CA ALA A 110 -8.14 -2.68 7.28
C ALA A 110 -8.41 -2.60 8.80
N LEU A 111 -7.61 -3.32 9.60
CA LEU A 111 -7.71 -3.27 11.07
C LEU A 111 -7.44 -1.87 11.62
N GLY A 112 -6.41 -1.19 11.12
CA GLY A 112 -6.09 0.19 11.48
C GLY A 112 -7.23 1.15 11.12
N SER A 113 -7.81 1.00 9.92
CA SER A 113 -8.95 1.80 9.48
C SER A 113 -10.20 1.56 10.34
N ILE A 114 -10.47 0.31 10.75
CA ILE A 114 -11.55 -0.01 11.71
C ILE A 114 -11.29 0.68 13.05
N LEU A 115 -10.07 0.61 13.56
CA LEU A 115 -9.71 1.23 14.84
C LEU A 115 -9.88 2.76 14.78
N VAL A 116 -9.46 3.38 13.69
CA VAL A 116 -9.68 4.82 13.46
C VAL A 116 -11.17 5.14 13.39
N ALA A 117 -11.96 4.34 12.68
CA ALA A 117 -13.41 4.53 12.60
C ALA A 117 -14.10 4.36 13.96
N LEU A 118 -13.65 3.41 14.79
CA LEU A 118 -14.11 3.26 16.16
C LEU A 118 -13.78 4.51 16.98
N ILE A 119 -12.51 4.95 16.98
CA ILE A 119 -12.08 6.14 17.70
C ILE A 119 -12.85 7.39 17.22
N ALA A 120 -13.03 7.56 15.91
CA ALA A 120 -13.82 8.66 15.36
C ALA A 120 -15.28 8.57 15.83
N GLY A 121 -15.92 7.41 15.75
CA GLY A 121 -17.29 7.19 16.22
C GLY A 121 -17.48 7.39 17.71
N PHE A 122 -16.44 7.17 18.54
CA PHE A 122 -16.44 7.55 19.95
C PHE A 122 -16.36 9.06 20.18
N ASN A 123 -15.74 9.81 19.25
CA ASN A 123 -15.47 11.24 19.39
C ASN A 123 -16.44 12.14 18.62
N THR A 124 -17.21 11.62 17.66
CA THR A 124 -18.21 12.38 16.94
C THR A 124 -19.52 12.41 17.73
N SER A 125 -19.97 13.61 18.10
CA SER A 125 -21.39 13.80 18.44
C SER A 125 -22.25 13.31 17.27
N PRO A 126 -23.43 12.72 17.50
CA PRO A 126 -24.31 12.31 16.41
C PRO A 126 -24.51 13.50 15.46
N PRO A 127 -24.52 13.26 14.13
CA PRO A 127 -24.82 14.34 13.19
C PRO A 127 -26.12 15.00 13.64
N ALA A 128 -26.11 16.33 13.74
CA ALA A 128 -27.34 17.07 14.02
C ALA A 128 -28.42 16.60 13.03
N PRO A 129 -29.68 16.46 13.44
CA PRO A 129 -30.75 15.80 12.66
C PRO A 129 -31.13 16.48 11.33
N HIS A 130 -30.30 17.39 10.83
CA HIS A 130 -30.53 18.13 9.60
C HIS A 130 -30.29 17.31 8.32
N GLU A 131 -29.50 16.24 8.30
CA GLU A 131 -29.24 15.50 7.06
C GLU A 131 -30.41 14.59 6.66
N ASP A 132 -31.01 13.88 7.63
CA ASP A 132 -32.22 13.09 7.38
C ASP A 132 -33.43 13.98 7.10
N ALA A 133 -33.57 15.11 7.80
CA ALA A 133 -34.65 16.07 7.57
C ALA A 133 -34.59 16.70 6.16
N VAL A 134 -33.40 16.89 5.59
CA VAL A 134 -33.26 17.41 4.21
C VAL A 134 -33.64 16.35 3.18
N LEU A 135 -33.26 15.09 3.37
CA LEU A 135 -33.65 14.00 2.47
C LEU A 135 -35.16 13.70 2.56
N GLU A 136 -35.74 13.72 3.75
CA GLU A 136 -37.18 13.54 3.97
C GLU A 136 -37.97 14.72 3.40
N GLU A 137 -37.51 15.96 3.59
CA GLU A 137 -38.12 17.16 3.00
C GLU A 137 -38.04 17.16 1.47
N VAL A 138 -36.91 16.74 0.91
CA VAL A 138 -36.76 16.60 -0.56
C VAL A 138 -37.68 15.49 -1.09
N HIS A 139 -37.80 14.36 -0.39
CA HIS A 139 -38.73 13.29 -0.77
C HIS A 139 -40.20 13.74 -0.65
N ARG A 140 -40.54 14.44 0.44
CA ARG A 140 -41.88 14.99 0.71
C ARG A 140 -42.29 15.98 -0.38
N ARG A 141 -41.42 16.93 -0.75
CA ARG A 141 -41.67 17.89 -1.83
C ARG A 141 -41.77 17.23 -3.21
N ALA A 142 -41.02 16.15 -3.45
CA ALA A 142 -41.14 15.38 -4.70
C ALA A 142 -42.49 14.64 -4.84
N HIS A 143 -43.13 14.31 -3.71
CA HIS A 143 -44.47 13.73 -3.68
C HIS A 143 -45.59 14.78 -3.70
N GLU A 144 -45.40 15.94 -3.08
CA GLU A 144 -46.37 17.05 -3.07
C GLU A 144 -46.42 17.80 -4.41
N GLY A 145 -45.33 17.83 -5.18
CA GLY A 145 -45.24 18.52 -6.47
C GLY A 145 -45.89 17.80 -7.67
N ARG A 146 -46.66 16.72 -7.47
CA ARG A 146 -47.32 15.96 -8.56
C ARG A 146 -48.81 16.25 -8.75
N GLU A 147 -49.42 17.14 -7.96
CA GLU A 147 -50.87 17.43 -8.02
C GLU A 147 -51.25 18.86 -8.43
N GLU A 148 -50.30 19.72 -8.84
CA GLU A 148 -50.66 20.99 -9.48
C GLU A 148 -50.59 20.86 -11.01
N ASP A 149 -51.75 20.56 -11.57
CA ASP A 149 -52.09 20.68 -12.98
C ASP A 149 -52.00 22.18 -13.36
N VAL A 150 -50.87 22.59 -13.94
CA VAL A 150 -50.67 23.97 -14.43
C VAL A 150 -50.92 23.98 -15.95
N PRO A 151 -52.04 24.53 -16.44
CA PRO A 151 -52.26 24.73 -17.85
C PRO A 151 -51.52 25.99 -18.30
N GLY A 152 -50.61 25.83 -19.26
CA GLY A 152 -50.08 26.94 -20.06
C GLY A 152 -48.84 27.58 -19.47
N LEU A 153 -47.67 27.05 -19.83
CA LEU A 153 -46.43 27.81 -19.85
C LEU A 153 -45.66 27.42 -21.11
N GLU A 154 -45.56 28.40 -22.00
CA GLU A 154 -44.83 28.34 -23.25
C GLU A 154 -43.36 27.97 -23.01
N ALA A 155 -42.82 27.12 -23.89
CA ALA A 155 -41.45 26.66 -23.85
C ALA A 155 -40.46 27.85 -23.95
N PRO A 156 -39.49 27.99 -23.03
CA PRO A 156 -38.39 28.90 -23.23
C PRO A 156 -37.43 28.30 -24.27
N HIS A 157 -37.07 29.15 -25.22
CA HIS A 157 -36.04 28.95 -26.23
C HIS A 157 -34.75 28.31 -25.66
N GLU A 158 -34.32 27.22 -26.29
CA GLU A 158 -32.94 26.74 -26.27
C GLU A 158 -32.03 27.81 -26.89
N ASP A 159 -31.41 28.65 -26.07
CA ASP A 159 -30.21 29.38 -26.47
C ASP A 159 -29.43 29.87 -25.24
N ALA A 160 -28.51 29.02 -24.76
CA ALA A 160 -27.32 29.39 -23.97
C ALA A 160 -26.56 28.13 -23.52
N ARG A 161 -26.11 27.31 -24.48
CA ARG A 161 -25.01 26.36 -24.28
C ARG A 161 -23.80 26.87 -25.05
N GLY A 162 -23.00 27.69 -24.38
CA GLY A 162 -21.71 28.18 -24.84
C GLY A 162 -21.13 29.04 -23.73
N ASP A 163 -19.82 28.92 -23.49
CA ASP A 163 -19.05 29.83 -22.64
C ASP A 163 -19.18 29.64 -21.12
N ARG A 164 -18.66 28.51 -20.62
CA ARG A 164 -18.05 28.51 -19.28
C ARG A 164 -16.96 27.46 -19.05
N TYR A 165 -16.14 27.19 -20.06
CA TYR A 165 -14.97 26.30 -19.95
C TYR A 165 -13.66 26.86 -20.53
N GLU A 166 -13.48 28.18 -20.52
CA GLU A 166 -12.18 28.81 -20.78
C GLU A 166 -11.86 29.80 -19.66
N GLY A 167 -11.17 29.32 -18.63
CA GLY A 167 -10.83 30.15 -17.48
C GLY A 167 -9.96 29.48 -16.44
N ARG A 168 -9.04 28.59 -16.85
CA ARG A 168 -7.98 28.08 -15.96
C ARG A 168 -6.82 27.44 -16.73
N ARG A 169 -6.22 28.15 -17.69
CA ARG A 169 -4.96 27.73 -18.33
C ARG A 169 -3.81 28.73 -18.22
N ASP A 170 -4.03 29.89 -17.61
CA ASP A 170 -3.00 30.95 -17.51
C ASP A 170 -2.60 31.25 -16.06
N GLN A 171 -2.41 30.22 -15.22
CA GLN A 171 -1.47 30.39 -14.11
C GLN A 171 -0.08 30.30 -14.70
N ALA A 172 0.46 31.47 -15.04
CA ALA A 172 1.83 31.67 -15.42
C ALA A 172 2.74 30.98 -14.39
N VAL A 173 3.44 29.93 -14.84
CA VAL A 173 4.68 29.48 -14.23
C VAL A 173 5.59 30.69 -14.16
N ASP A 174 6.07 31.03 -12.95
CA ASP A 174 6.97 32.15 -12.72
C ASP A 174 8.19 32.02 -13.65
N PRO A 175 8.38 32.96 -14.62
CA PRO A 175 9.50 32.90 -15.56
C PRO A 175 10.87 33.18 -14.90
N HIS A 176 10.91 33.50 -13.61
CA HIS A 176 12.13 33.66 -12.81
C HIS A 176 12.59 32.39 -12.09
N LEU A 177 11.81 31.31 -12.13
CA LEU A 177 12.29 29.95 -11.79
C LEU A 177 12.89 29.29 -13.03
N ARG A 178 13.89 29.93 -13.63
CA ARG A 178 14.84 29.23 -14.50
C ARG A 178 15.92 28.68 -13.58
N GLU A 179 15.88 27.37 -13.37
CA GLU A 179 16.98 26.64 -12.73
C GLU A 179 18.29 27.06 -13.40
N ASP A 180 19.21 27.61 -12.61
CA ASP A 180 20.51 28.06 -13.09
C ASP A 180 21.30 26.81 -13.52
N PRO A 181 21.64 26.65 -14.81
CA PRO A 181 22.37 25.49 -15.29
C PRO A 181 23.75 25.35 -14.65
N ASP A 182 24.31 26.42 -14.08
CA ASP A 182 25.57 26.36 -13.34
C ASP A 182 25.37 25.89 -11.89
N GLU A 183 24.17 26.05 -11.31
CA GLU A 183 23.81 25.50 -9.99
C GLU A 183 23.58 23.99 -10.07
N LEU A 184 22.93 23.50 -11.13
CA LEU A 184 22.78 22.06 -11.42
C LEU A 184 24.14 21.36 -11.62
N ARG A 185 25.08 21.98 -12.35
CA ARG A 185 26.45 21.44 -12.51
C ARG A 185 27.26 21.45 -11.22
N ARG A 186 26.96 22.37 -10.29
CA ARG A 186 27.64 22.41 -8.98
C ARG A 186 27.19 21.24 -8.10
N ILE A 187 25.90 20.92 -8.12
CA ILE A 187 25.35 19.75 -7.40
C ILE A 187 25.88 18.45 -8.00
N GLU A 188 25.97 18.34 -9.34
CA GLU A 188 26.52 17.15 -10.01
C GLU A 188 28.05 17.02 -9.84
N GLY A 189 28.78 18.14 -9.78
CA GLY A 189 30.24 18.14 -9.62
C GLY A 189 30.73 17.91 -8.17
N GLU A 190 29.87 18.11 -7.17
CA GLU A 190 30.21 17.84 -5.76
C GLU A 190 30.18 16.34 -5.41
N ASP A 191 29.52 15.50 -6.22
CA ASP A 191 29.46 14.05 -6.01
C ASP A 191 30.68 13.30 -6.60
N GLU A 192 31.40 13.89 -7.56
CA GLU A 192 32.59 13.27 -8.17
C GLU A 192 33.89 13.46 -7.35
N GLY A 193 33.87 14.32 -6.32
CA GLY A 193 35.08 14.73 -5.58
C GLY A 193 35.48 13.87 -4.38
N HIS A 194 34.64 12.94 -3.91
CA HIS A 194 34.91 12.19 -2.66
C HIS A 194 35.41 10.75 -2.84
N HIS A 195 35.68 10.32 -4.08
CA HIS A 195 36.24 9.00 -4.35
C HIS A 195 37.67 9.09 -4.91
N ALA A 196 38.60 9.60 -4.11
CA ALA A 196 40.02 9.42 -4.37
C ALA A 196 40.77 9.02 -3.09
N HIS A 197 41.47 7.88 -3.20
CA HIS A 197 42.44 7.30 -2.27
C HIS A 197 41.92 6.32 -1.20
N HIS A 198 41.72 5.07 -1.63
CA HIS A 198 42.36 3.95 -0.94
C HIS A 198 42.75 2.86 -1.95
N HIS A 199 44.05 2.82 -2.27
CA HIS A 199 44.68 1.63 -2.86
C HIS A 199 44.66 0.53 -1.79
N ASP A 200 44.12 -0.64 -2.13
CA ASP A 200 44.44 -1.89 -1.44
C ASP A 200 44.50 -3.04 -2.45
N ASP A 201 45.67 -3.69 -2.47
CA ASP A 201 46.04 -4.79 -3.35
C ASP A 201 45.32 -6.08 -2.92
N ARG A 202 44.45 -6.63 -3.78
CA ARG A 202 44.03 -8.04 -3.66
C ARG A 202 43.94 -8.75 -5.02
N PRO A 203 44.32 -10.04 -5.08
CA PRO A 203 44.47 -10.76 -6.33
C PRO A 203 43.13 -11.26 -6.89
N ALA A 204 43.10 -11.34 -8.22
CA ALA A 204 41.98 -11.74 -9.07
C ALA A 204 41.27 -13.03 -8.59
N ARG A 205 39.96 -12.92 -8.37
CA ARG A 205 39.03 -14.04 -8.24
C ARG A 205 37.88 -13.90 -9.23
N GLY A 206 37.87 -14.80 -10.19
CA GLY A 206 36.70 -15.46 -10.78
C GLY A 206 35.46 -14.60 -11.02
N GLU A 207 35.40 -14.07 -12.23
CA GLU A 207 34.22 -13.59 -12.93
C GLU A 207 33.04 -14.57 -12.77
N ARG A 208 31.95 -14.10 -12.15
CA ARG A 208 30.63 -14.76 -12.19
C ARG A 208 29.59 -13.71 -12.56
N ASP A 209 29.06 -13.89 -13.75
CA ASP A 209 27.90 -13.18 -14.31
C ASP A 209 26.71 -13.17 -13.33
N PRO A 210 26.12 -12.00 -13.04
CA PRO A 210 24.78 -11.93 -12.50
C PRO A 210 23.81 -11.69 -13.66
N VAL A 211 22.93 -12.64 -13.96
CA VAL A 211 21.57 -12.49 -14.54
C VAL A 211 21.17 -13.81 -15.19
N ALA A 212 20.40 -14.62 -14.45
CA ALA A 212 19.39 -15.56 -14.98
C ALA A 212 18.74 -16.32 -13.80
N VAL A 213 17.88 -15.65 -13.04
CA VAL A 213 16.89 -16.34 -12.20
C VAL A 213 15.52 -16.04 -12.76
N GLY A 214 15.17 -16.81 -13.80
CA GLY A 214 13.88 -16.80 -14.46
C GLY A 214 13.31 -18.22 -14.53
N LEU A 215 12.16 -18.39 -13.88
CA LEU A 215 11.14 -19.43 -14.08
C LEU A 215 11.59 -20.82 -14.58
N ARG A 216 11.44 -21.84 -13.71
CA ARG A 216 11.01 -23.18 -14.15
C ARG A 216 9.84 -23.65 -13.30
N ALA A 217 8.65 -23.48 -13.87
CA ALA A 217 7.46 -24.23 -13.49
C ALA A 217 7.26 -25.37 -14.51
N THR A 218 6.82 -26.51 -13.98
CA THR A 218 6.17 -27.66 -14.64
C THR A 218 6.98 -28.55 -15.58
N GLY A 219 7.04 -29.84 -15.23
CA GLY A 219 6.67 -30.93 -16.14
C GLY A 219 7.81 -31.72 -16.79
N GLU A 220 7.85 -33.02 -16.48
CA GLU A 220 8.54 -34.11 -17.19
C GLU A 220 10.05 -34.30 -16.93
N GLN A 221 10.33 -35.28 -16.07
CA GLN A 221 11.62 -35.96 -15.96
C GLN A 221 11.67 -37.08 -17.02
N PRO A 222 12.67 -37.15 -17.91
CA PRO A 222 12.90 -38.34 -18.72
C PRO A 222 13.52 -39.45 -17.86
N ILE A 223 13.01 -40.66 -18.04
CA ILE A 223 13.45 -41.91 -17.41
C ILE A 223 14.92 -42.18 -17.81
N PRO A 224 15.82 -42.53 -16.86
CA PRO A 224 17.18 -42.93 -17.23
C PRO A 224 17.16 -44.32 -17.88
N GLU A 225 17.66 -44.40 -19.12
CA GLU A 225 17.97 -45.65 -19.79
C GLU A 225 19.05 -46.41 -19.00
N GLY A 226 18.80 -47.70 -18.77
CA GLY A 226 19.71 -48.58 -18.03
C GLY A 226 20.98 -48.92 -18.82
N PRO A 227 22.03 -49.42 -18.14
CA PRO A 227 23.28 -49.77 -18.80
C PRO A 227 23.10 -51.00 -19.69
N GLU A 228 23.57 -50.90 -20.94
CA GLU A 228 23.70 -52.01 -21.87
C GLU A 228 24.69 -53.05 -21.31
N GLU A 229 24.24 -54.30 -21.16
CA GLU A 229 25.10 -55.44 -20.87
C GLU A 229 26.02 -55.73 -22.06
N GLU A 230 27.32 -55.53 -21.83
CA GLU A 230 28.41 -56.02 -22.67
C GLU A 230 28.45 -57.55 -22.59
N VAL A 231 27.83 -58.23 -23.57
CA VAL A 231 27.94 -59.67 -23.76
C VAL A 231 29.31 -59.97 -24.39
N VAL A 232 30.26 -60.38 -23.54
CA VAL A 232 31.52 -60.99 -23.97
C VAL A 232 31.23 -62.41 -24.44
N GLY A 233 31.50 -62.67 -25.72
CA GLY A 233 31.57 -63.99 -26.34
C GLY A 233 32.82 -64.08 -27.22
#